data_AF-A0A918WVX9-F1
#
_entry.id   AF-A0A918WVX9-F1
#
_cell.length_a   1.000
_cell.length_b   1.000
_cell.length_c   1.000
_cell.angle_alpha   90.00
_cell.angle_beta   90.00
_cell.angle_gamma   90.00
#
_symmetry.space_group_name_H-M   'P 1'
#
loop_
_entity.id
_entity.type
_entity.pdbx_description
1 polymer ?
#
loop_
_entity_poly.entity_id
_entity_poly.type
_entity_poly.pdbx_seq_one_letter_code
_entity_poly.pdbx_strand_id
1 'polypeptide(L)'
;MDMLVRSGALDLIVIDSVAALVPRAEIEGEMGDSHVGLQARLMSQALRKITSALNQSKTTAIFINQLREKIGVMFGSPETTTGGRALKFYASVRLDIRRIETLKDGTDAVGNRTRVKVVKNKVAPPFKQAEFDILYGQGISREGGLIDMGVEHGFVRKAGAWYTYEGDQLGQGKENARNFLKDNPDLADEIEKKIKEKLGVGVKPKTDAPEGEPGADAAAAATDAKSVPAPATKAKTAKAAAAKS
;
A
#
# COMPACT_ATOMS: atom_id res chain seq x y z
N MET A 1 -18.17 -13.06 -1.08
CA MET A 1 -17.23 -11.98 -1.46
C MET A 1 -17.59 -11.33 -2.78
N ASP A 2 -17.61 -12.04 -3.92
CA ASP A 2 -17.88 -11.43 -5.23
C ASP A 2 -19.19 -10.64 -5.29
N MET A 3 -20.28 -11.15 -4.70
CA MET A 3 -21.55 -10.42 -4.59
C MET A 3 -21.46 -9.13 -3.75
N LEU A 4 -20.71 -9.15 -2.64
CA LEU A 4 -20.52 -7.99 -1.76
C LEU A 4 -19.62 -6.92 -2.40
N VAL A 5 -18.66 -7.32 -3.24
CA VAL A 5 -17.83 -6.39 -4.00
C VAL A 5 -18.66 -5.76 -5.12
N ARG A 6 -19.46 -6.57 -5.84
CA ARG A 6 -20.30 -6.08 -6.94
C ARG A 6 -21.45 -5.17 -6.50
N SER A 7 -21.90 -5.26 -5.25
CA SER A 7 -22.93 -4.36 -4.73
C SER A 7 -22.43 -2.92 -4.55
N GLY A 8 -21.10 -2.69 -4.55
CA GLY A 8 -20.52 -1.36 -4.38
C GLY A 8 -20.71 -0.77 -2.99
N ALA A 9 -21.21 -1.54 -2.02
CA ALA A 9 -21.54 -1.07 -0.68
C ALA A 9 -20.34 -1.08 0.29
N LEU A 10 -19.17 -1.55 -0.15
CA LEU A 10 -17.99 -1.74 0.70
C LEU A 10 -16.78 -1.02 0.11
N ASP A 11 -16.12 -0.20 0.92
CA ASP A 11 -14.86 0.44 0.54
C ASP A 11 -13.63 -0.43 0.84
N LEU A 12 -13.72 -1.30 1.86
CA LEU A 12 -12.60 -2.12 2.32
C LEU A 12 -13.05 -3.50 2.79
N ILE A 13 -12.31 -4.53 2.38
CA ILE A 13 -12.52 -5.93 2.79
C ILE A 13 -11.19 -6.51 3.26
N VAL A 14 -11.18 -7.12 4.45
CA VAL A 14 -10.01 -7.85 4.97
C VAL A 14 -10.32 -9.35 5.00
N ILE A 15 -9.38 -10.16 4.51
CA ILE A 15 -9.44 -11.61 4.55
C ILE A 15 -8.32 -12.11 5.46
N ASP A 16 -8.70 -12.58 6.64
CA ASP A 16 -7.81 -13.18 7.63
C ASP A 16 -8.15 -14.68 7.80
N SER A 17 -7.41 -15.61 7.20
CA SER A 17 -6.24 -15.46 6.32
C SER A 17 -6.38 -16.34 5.09
N VAL A 18 -5.53 -16.12 4.09
CA VAL A 18 -5.46 -16.96 2.87
C VAL A 18 -5.18 -18.42 3.22
N ALA A 19 -4.39 -18.68 4.27
CA ALA A 19 -4.07 -20.03 4.71
C ALA A 19 -5.31 -20.80 5.18
N ALA A 20 -6.32 -20.10 5.71
CA ALA A 20 -7.58 -20.67 6.18
C ALA A 20 -8.63 -20.85 5.07
N LEU A 21 -8.35 -20.41 3.83
CA LEU A 21 -9.22 -20.68 2.68
C LEU A 21 -9.03 -22.13 2.22
N VAL A 22 -9.61 -23.06 2.97
CA VAL A 22 -9.60 -24.49 2.69
C VAL A 22 -10.70 -24.79 1.66
N PRO A 23 -10.38 -25.42 0.53
CA PRO A 23 -11.39 -25.80 -0.44
C PRO A 23 -12.36 -26.84 0.11
N ARG A 24 -13.62 -26.79 -0.36
CA ARG A 24 -14.68 -27.72 0.05
C ARG A 24 -14.30 -29.20 -0.06
N ALA A 25 -13.63 -29.59 -1.14
CA ALA A 25 -13.19 -30.98 -1.35
C ALA A 25 -12.18 -31.46 -0.30
N GLU A 26 -11.39 -30.54 0.28
CA GLU A 26 -10.44 -30.86 1.35
C GLU A 26 -11.12 -30.92 2.72
N ILE A 27 -12.22 -30.18 2.91
CA ILE A 27 -13.04 -30.25 4.13
C ILE A 27 -13.88 -31.53 4.18
N GLU A 28 -14.38 -31.99 3.03
CA GLU A 28 -15.22 -33.19 2.92
C GLU A 28 -14.42 -34.49 2.77
N GLY A 29 -13.11 -34.41 2.48
CA GLY A 29 -12.22 -35.55 2.35
C GLY A 29 -11.69 -36.07 3.69
N GLU A 30 -10.99 -37.20 3.66
CA GLU A 30 -10.36 -37.77 4.84
C GLU A 30 -8.96 -37.18 5.08
N MET A 31 -8.52 -37.20 6.34
CA MET A 31 -7.18 -36.74 6.71
C MET A 31 -6.12 -37.65 6.10
N GLY A 32 -5.40 -37.15 5.10
CA GLY A 32 -4.39 -37.91 4.34
C GLY A 32 -4.67 -37.96 2.84
N ASP A 33 -5.87 -37.55 2.41
CA ASP A 33 -6.20 -37.47 1.00
C ASP A 33 -5.35 -36.42 0.27
N SER A 34 -4.74 -36.86 -0.83
CA SER A 34 -3.81 -36.03 -1.60
C SER A 34 -4.53 -35.02 -2.50
N HIS A 35 -4.79 -33.83 -1.98
CA HIS A 35 -5.36 -32.70 -2.72
C HIS A 35 -4.28 -31.72 -3.20
N VAL A 36 -3.41 -32.18 -4.10
CA VAL A 36 -2.26 -31.37 -4.54
C VAL A 36 -2.69 -30.10 -5.28
N GLY A 37 -2.36 -28.94 -4.71
CA GLY A 37 -2.50 -27.64 -5.37
C GLY A 37 -3.93 -27.11 -5.51
N LEU A 38 -4.91 -27.73 -4.84
CA LEU A 38 -6.32 -27.37 -4.98
C LEU A 38 -6.61 -25.94 -4.48
N GLN A 39 -6.00 -25.56 -3.35
CA GLN A 39 -6.04 -24.19 -2.83
C GLN A 39 -5.44 -23.17 -3.81
N ALA A 40 -4.32 -23.49 -4.47
CA ALA A 40 -3.68 -22.59 -5.44
C ALA A 40 -4.54 -22.36 -6.69
N ARG A 41 -5.25 -23.40 -7.15
CA ARG A 41 -6.20 -23.33 -8.27
C ARG A 41 -7.41 -22.47 -7.90
N LEU A 42 -7.99 -22.71 -6.72
CA LEU A 42 -9.10 -21.93 -6.18
C LEU A 42 -8.74 -20.43 -6.13
N MET A 43 -7.60 -20.09 -5.55
CA MET A 43 -7.12 -18.70 -5.45
C MET A 43 -6.92 -18.06 -6.83
N SER A 44 -6.37 -18.79 -7.79
CA SER A 44 -6.15 -18.29 -9.14
C SER A 44 -7.47 -17.96 -9.85
N GLN A 45 -8.48 -18.82 -9.68
CA GLN A 45 -9.82 -18.60 -10.23
C GLN A 45 -10.55 -17.45 -9.54
N ALA A 46 -10.52 -17.41 -8.21
CA ALA A 46 -11.18 -16.40 -7.39
C ALA A 46 -10.62 -15.00 -7.69
N LEU A 47 -9.29 -14.83 -7.66
CA LEU A 47 -8.65 -13.54 -7.93
C LEU A 47 -8.90 -13.05 -9.36
N ARG A 48 -8.93 -13.96 -10.35
CA ARG A 48 -9.26 -13.59 -11.73
C ARG A 48 -10.66 -12.98 -11.85
N LYS A 49 -11.64 -13.49 -11.12
CA LYS A 49 -13.03 -12.98 -11.13
C LYS A 49 -13.17 -11.69 -10.31
N ILE A 50 -12.56 -11.65 -9.13
CA ILE A 50 -12.79 -10.59 -8.14
C ILE A 50 -12.00 -9.31 -8.48
N THR A 51 -10.83 -9.41 -9.13
CA THR A 51 -9.98 -8.24 -9.42
C THR A 51 -10.72 -7.18 -10.26
N SER A 52 -11.48 -7.62 -11.28
CA SER A 52 -12.25 -6.69 -12.10
C SER A 52 -13.38 -6.03 -11.30
N ALA A 53 -14.03 -6.79 -10.42
CA ALA A 53 -15.11 -6.28 -9.58
C ALA A 53 -14.58 -5.24 -8.58
N LEU A 54 -13.47 -5.52 -7.90
CA LEU A 54 -12.84 -4.60 -6.94
C LEU A 54 -12.49 -3.25 -7.58
N ASN A 55 -11.97 -3.26 -8.81
CA ASN A 55 -11.62 -2.03 -9.51
C ASN A 55 -12.87 -1.21 -9.89
N GLN A 56 -13.95 -1.87 -10.32
CA GLN A 56 -15.20 -1.20 -10.69
C GLN A 56 -15.93 -0.63 -9.47
N SER A 57 -15.95 -1.36 -8.36
CA SER A 57 -16.58 -0.96 -7.11
C SER A 57 -15.74 -0.01 -6.26
N LYS A 58 -14.50 0.28 -6.68
CA LYS A 58 -13.50 1.04 -5.91
C LYS A 58 -13.23 0.46 -4.52
N THR A 59 -13.43 -0.84 -4.35
CA THR A 59 -13.21 -1.54 -3.08
C THR A 59 -11.76 -2.01 -2.96
N THR A 60 -11.14 -1.75 -1.81
CA THR A 60 -9.80 -2.26 -1.47
C THR A 60 -9.91 -3.62 -0.77
N ALA A 61 -9.23 -4.64 -1.27
CA ALA A 61 -9.14 -5.95 -0.62
C ALA A 61 -7.75 -6.18 -0.01
N ILE A 62 -7.70 -6.48 1.29
CA ILE A 62 -6.50 -6.82 2.04
C ILE A 62 -6.52 -8.32 2.34
N PHE A 63 -5.46 -9.02 1.95
CA PHE A 63 -5.28 -10.44 2.22
C PHE A 63 -4.16 -10.63 3.23
N ILE A 64 -4.49 -11.18 4.40
CA ILE A 64 -3.49 -11.60 5.38
C ILE A 64 -3.03 -13.00 4.99
N ASN A 65 -1.71 -13.20 4.99
CA ASN A 65 -1.11 -14.47 4.63
C ASN A 65 0.04 -14.81 5.55
N GLN A 66 0.24 -16.10 5.75
CA GLN A 66 1.27 -16.65 6.60
C GLN A 66 2.48 -17.06 5.76
N LEU A 67 3.65 -16.99 6.37
CA LEU A 67 4.87 -17.58 5.83
C LEU A 67 4.88 -19.09 6.15
N ARG A 68 5.45 -19.86 5.22
CA ARG A 68 5.76 -21.28 5.31
C ARG A 68 7.15 -21.48 4.75
N GLU A 69 7.83 -22.53 5.16
CA GLU A 69 9.10 -22.91 4.56
C GLU A 69 8.87 -23.95 3.47
N LYS A 70 9.52 -23.76 2.33
CA LYS A 70 9.52 -24.76 1.26
C LYS A 70 10.66 -25.75 1.50
N ILE A 71 10.30 -26.99 1.80
CA ILE A 71 11.26 -28.10 1.94
C ILE A 71 11.99 -28.31 0.60
N GLY A 72 13.31 -28.50 0.65
CA GLY A 72 14.14 -28.82 -0.51
C GLY A 72 14.72 -27.63 -1.29
N VAL A 73 14.67 -26.41 -0.75
CA VAL A 73 15.35 -25.24 -1.33
C VAL A 73 16.80 -25.19 -0.82
N MET A 74 17.77 -25.47 -1.70
CA MET A 74 19.21 -25.41 -1.37
C MET A 74 19.85 -24.04 -1.61
N PHE A 75 19.17 -23.13 -2.33
CA PHE A 75 19.68 -21.79 -2.64
C PHE A 75 18.56 -20.74 -2.63
N GLY A 76 18.83 -19.57 -2.05
CA GLY A 76 17.88 -18.47 -1.90
C GLY A 76 17.02 -18.56 -0.62
N SER A 77 16.01 -17.70 -0.51
CA SER A 77 15.10 -17.71 0.65
C SER A 77 14.13 -18.89 0.58
N PRO A 78 14.05 -19.73 1.64
CA PRO A 78 13.11 -20.85 1.70
C PRO A 78 11.67 -20.39 1.98
N GLU A 79 11.46 -19.11 2.27
CA GLU A 79 10.16 -18.58 2.64
C GLU A 79 9.19 -18.52 1.46
N THR A 80 8.01 -19.11 1.65
CA THR A 80 6.90 -19.08 0.70
C THR A 80 5.60 -18.69 1.42
N THR A 81 4.59 -18.32 0.64
CA THR A 81 3.26 -17.94 1.12
C THR A 81 2.23 -18.97 0.68
N THR A 82 1.19 -19.19 1.48
CA THR A 82 0.08 -20.11 1.13
C THR A 82 -0.77 -19.57 -0.04
N GLY A 83 -1.59 -20.43 -0.65
CA GLY A 83 -2.49 -20.04 -1.75
C GLY A 83 -1.83 -19.91 -3.13
N GLY A 84 -0.61 -20.41 -3.31
CA GLY A 84 0.10 -20.42 -4.59
C GLY A 84 0.66 -19.07 -5.02
N ARG A 85 0.86 -18.89 -6.33
CA ARG A 85 1.52 -17.68 -6.89
C ARG A 85 0.55 -16.56 -7.30
N ALA A 86 -0.74 -16.86 -7.47
CA ALA A 86 -1.71 -15.91 -8.04
C ALA A 86 -1.76 -14.59 -7.25
N LEU A 87 -1.87 -14.66 -5.93
CA LEU A 87 -1.91 -13.48 -5.07
C LEU A 87 -0.67 -12.58 -5.24
N LYS A 88 0.51 -13.18 -5.45
CA LYS A 88 1.75 -12.43 -5.69
C LYS A 88 1.67 -11.57 -6.96
N PHE A 89 0.95 -12.01 -7.99
CA PHE A 89 0.80 -11.29 -9.26
C PHE A 89 -0.34 -10.26 -9.24
N TYR A 90 -1.49 -10.64 -8.68
CA TYR A 90 -2.67 -9.79 -8.61
C TYR A 90 -2.54 -8.65 -7.60
N ALA A 91 -1.82 -8.84 -6.48
CA ALA A 91 -1.64 -7.79 -5.50
C ALA A 91 -0.95 -6.54 -6.09
N SER A 92 -1.55 -5.37 -5.88
CA SER A 92 -0.97 -4.07 -6.27
C SER A 92 0.16 -3.66 -5.33
N VAL A 93 -0.01 -3.91 -4.03
CA VAL A 93 0.98 -3.68 -2.99
C VAL A 93 1.17 -4.97 -2.18
N ARG A 94 2.40 -5.29 -1.82
CA ARG A 94 2.72 -6.37 -0.88
C ARG A 94 3.61 -5.84 0.22
N LEU A 95 3.19 -6.14 1.44
CA LEU A 95 3.86 -5.74 2.67
C LEU A 95 4.39 -7.01 3.36
N ASP A 96 5.68 -7.02 3.68
CA ASP A 96 6.30 -8.02 4.56
C ASP A 96 6.45 -7.37 5.94
N ILE A 97 5.72 -7.88 6.92
CA ILE A 97 5.67 -7.37 8.30
C ILE A 97 6.46 -8.30 9.21
N ARG A 98 7.42 -7.75 9.94
CA ARG A 98 8.26 -8.50 10.88
C ARG A 98 8.42 -7.76 12.19
N ARG A 99 8.28 -8.49 13.30
CA ARG A 99 8.71 -8.02 14.61
C ARG A 99 10.24 -7.94 14.64
N ILE A 100 10.77 -6.78 15.01
CA ILE A 100 12.21 -6.56 15.20
C ILE A 100 12.58 -6.81 16.66
N GLU A 101 11.87 -6.14 17.56
CA GLU A 101 12.23 -5.99 18.96
C GLU A 101 10.95 -6.02 19.81
N THR A 102 11.08 -6.52 21.05
CA THR A 102 10.03 -6.39 22.07
C THR A 102 10.30 -5.14 22.89
N LEU A 103 9.36 -4.21 22.89
CA LEU A 103 9.41 -3.01 23.71
C LEU A 103 9.13 -3.39 25.16
N LYS A 104 9.97 -2.92 26.06
CA LYS A 104 9.84 -3.16 27.50
C LYS A 104 9.77 -1.84 28.26
N ASP A 105 8.94 -1.81 29.27
CA ASP A 105 8.94 -0.77 30.29
C ASP A 105 9.34 -1.42 31.63
N GLY A 106 10.54 -1.11 32.10
CA GLY A 106 11.17 -1.86 33.18
C GLY A 106 11.31 -3.35 32.87
N THR A 107 10.54 -4.19 33.58
CA THR A 107 10.50 -5.64 33.40
C THR A 107 9.41 -6.13 32.44
N ASP A 108 8.42 -5.28 32.16
CA ASP A 108 7.18 -5.72 31.50
C ASP A 108 7.25 -5.50 29.98
N ALA A 109 6.78 -6.47 29.21
CA ALA A 109 6.70 -6.37 27.76
C ALA A 109 5.46 -5.57 27.36
N VAL A 110 5.65 -4.31 26.96
CA VAL A 110 4.57 -3.36 26.65
C VAL A 110 4.18 -3.35 25.17
N GLY A 111 5.01 -3.88 24.28
CA GLY A 111 4.71 -3.94 22.86
C GLY A 111 5.81 -4.53 22.00
N ASN A 112 5.72 -4.31 20.69
CA ASN A 112 6.68 -4.77 19.70
C ASN A 112 7.04 -3.65 18.72
N ARG A 113 8.33 -3.42 18.52
CA ARG A 113 8.79 -2.64 17.37
C ARG A 113 8.74 -3.50 16.11
N THR A 114 8.03 -3.01 15.11
CA THR A 114 7.68 -3.74 13.90
C THR A 114 8.21 -3.03 12.68
N ARG A 115 8.83 -3.77 11.76
CA ARG A 115 9.26 -3.29 10.45
C ARG A 115 8.32 -3.83 9.39
N VAL A 116 7.83 -2.94 8.54
CA VAL A 116 7.07 -3.30 7.34
C VAL A 116 7.88 -2.92 6.11
N LYS A 117 8.24 -3.90 5.29
CA LYS A 117 8.92 -3.70 4.01
C LYS A 117 7.93 -3.82 2.86
N VAL A 118 7.93 -2.85 1.96
CA VAL A 118 7.10 -2.88 0.76
C VAL A 118 7.80 -3.72 -0.31
N VAL A 119 7.56 -5.03 -0.32
CA VAL A 119 8.24 -5.98 -1.24
C VAL A 119 7.70 -5.92 -2.67
N LYS A 120 6.52 -5.34 -2.88
CA LYS A 120 5.96 -5.07 -4.20
C LYS A 120 5.13 -3.79 -4.13
N ASN A 121 5.28 -2.91 -5.11
CA ASN A 121 4.47 -1.71 -5.25
C ASN A 121 4.24 -1.43 -6.73
N LYS A 122 2.98 -1.26 -7.15
CA LYS A 122 2.59 -0.89 -8.52
C LYS A 122 2.19 0.59 -8.65
N VAL A 123 2.10 1.33 -7.55
CA VAL A 123 1.60 2.72 -7.54
C VAL A 123 2.67 3.74 -7.19
N ALA A 124 3.77 3.30 -6.57
CA ALA A 124 4.92 4.13 -6.20
C ALA A 124 6.19 3.27 -6.16
N PRO A 125 7.39 3.86 -5.96
CA PRO A 125 8.62 3.10 -5.86
C PRO A 125 8.56 2.01 -4.76
N PRO A 126 8.94 0.75 -5.09
CA PRO A 126 8.96 -0.36 -4.13
C PRO A 126 10.19 -0.32 -3.20
N PHE A 127 10.25 -1.27 -2.28
CA PHE A 127 11.39 -1.55 -1.37
C PHE A 127 11.68 -0.55 -0.27
N LYS A 128 10.85 0.48 -0.12
CA LYS A 128 10.81 1.30 1.09
C LYS A 128 10.38 0.46 2.29
N GLN A 129 10.86 0.87 3.46
CA GLN A 129 10.54 0.25 4.74
C GLN A 129 9.99 1.32 5.69
N ALA A 130 9.06 0.90 6.55
CA ALA A 130 8.54 1.71 7.64
C ALA A 130 8.76 0.95 8.93
N GLU A 131 9.16 1.66 9.99
CA GLU A 131 9.26 1.12 11.33
C GLU A 131 8.31 1.88 12.24
N PHE A 132 7.60 1.13 13.07
CA PHE A 132 6.67 1.69 14.04
C PHE A 132 6.49 0.74 15.21
N ASP A 133 6.00 1.31 16.30
CA ASP A 133 5.77 0.60 17.54
C ASP A 133 4.31 0.13 17.58
N ILE A 134 4.08 -1.15 17.89
CA ILE A 134 2.76 -1.72 18.15
C ILE A 134 2.67 -2.01 19.65
N LEU A 135 1.83 -1.25 20.36
CA LEU A 135 1.60 -1.39 21.79
C LEU A 135 0.45 -2.36 22.05
N TYR A 136 0.60 -3.24 23.04
CA TYR A 136 -0.46 -4.17 23.40
C TYR A 136 -1.67 -3.43 23.97
N GLY A 137 -2.87 -3.81 23.51
CA GLY A 137 -4.13 -3.16 23.92
C GLY A 137 -4.41 -1.78 23.30
N GLN A 138 -3.44 -1.16 22.61
CA GLN A 138 -3.61 0.16 21.97
C GLN A 138 -3.47 0.10 20.43
N GLY A 139 -2.65 -0.82 19.91
CA GLY A 139 -2.38 -0.91 18.48
C GLY A 139 -1.16 -0.10 18.04
N ILE A 140 -1.17 0.41 16.80
CA ILE A 140 -0.05 1.17 16.24
C ILE A 140 0.04 2.53 16.94
N SER A 141 1.20 2.84 17.54
CA SER A 141 1.41 4.13 18.21
C SER A 141 1.69 5.23 17.18
N ARG A 142 0.70 6.10 16.96
CA ARG A 142 0.84 7.30 16.12
C ARG A 142 1.92 8.22 16.66
N GLU A 143 1.88 8.49 17.96
CA GLU A 143 2.77 9.44 18.64
C GLU A 143 4.21 8.94 18.65
N GLY A 144 4.42 7.63 18.84
CA GLY A 144 5.74 7.01 18.70
C GLY A 144 6.32 7.20 17.30
N GLY A 145 5.49 7.09 16.27
CA GLY A 145 5.87 7.37 14.88
C GLY A 145 6.19 8.85 14.65
N LEU A 146 5.40 9.77 15.20
CA LEU A 146 5.65 11.22 15.11
C LEU A 146 6.97 11.62 15.74
N ILE A 147 7.33 11.04 16.88
CA ILE A 147 8.62 11.29 17.54
C ILE A 147 9.77 10.79 16.66
N ASP A 148 9.69 9.56 16.15
CA ASP A 148 10.75 8.98 15.32
C ASP A 148 10.96 9.79 14.04
N MET A 149 9.89 10.09 13.32
CA MET A 149 9.91 10.91 12.10
C MET A 149 10.33 12.36 12.38
N GLY A 150 9.90 12.91 13.52
CA GLY A 150 10.27 14.25 13.96
C GLY A 150 11.76 14.37 14.24
N VAL A 151 12.37 13.35 14.86
CA VAL A 151 13.82 13.29 15.07
C VAL A 151 14.57 13.08 13.75
N GLU A 152 14.12 12.15 12.91
CA GLU A 152 14.74 11.87 11.61
C GLU A 152 14.79 13.11 10.71
N HIS A 153 13.72 13.91 10.72
CA HIS A 153 13.62 15.13 9.91
C HIS A 153 14.04 16.42 10.64
N GLY A 154 14.52 16.33 11.88
CA GLY A 154 15.07 17.46 12.63
C GLY A 154 14.05 18.46 13.19
N PHE A 155 12.77 18.10 13.25
CA PHE A 155 11.75 18.88 13.94
C PHE A 155 11.81 18.70 15.46
N VAL A 156 12.11 17.48 15.91
CA VAL A 156 12.31 17.15 17.32
C VAL A 156 13.80 16.97 17.56
N ARG A 157 14.36 17.71 18.51
CA ARG A 157 15.76 17.56 18.92
C ARG A 157 15.86 16.52 20.02
N LYS A 158 16.84 15.61 19.89
CA LYS A 158 17.18 14.62 20.90
C LYS A 158 18.52 14.98 21.55
N ALA A 159 18.49 15.40 22.82
CA ALA A 159 19.67 15.70 23.62
C ALA A 159 19.86 14.60 24.67
N GLY A 160 20.66 13.58 24.34
CA GLY A 160 20.79 12.38 25.17
C GLY A 160 19.46 11.61 25.26
N ALA A 161 18.87 11.58 26.45
CA ALA A 161 17.56 10.98 26.70
C ALA A 161 16.39 11.98 26.54
N TRP A 162 16.65 13.27 26.41
CA TRP A 162 15.61 14.30 26.36
C TRP A 162 15.14 14.58 24.94
N TYR A 163 13.83 14.70 24.77
CA TYR A 163 13.18 15.12 23.53
C TYR A 163 12.65 16.54 23.69
N THR A 164 12.98 17.42 22.74
CA THR A 164 12.60 18.84 22.75
C THR A 164 12.04 19.24 21.39
N TYR A 165 10.95 20.00 21.40
CA TYR A 165 10.32 20.56 20.22
C TYR A 165 10.17 22.07 20.38
N GLU A 166 10.76 22.85 19.47
CA GLU A 166 10.68 24.34 19.45
C GLU A 166 11.01 25.08 20.76
N GLY A 167 11.65 24.40 21.72
CA GLY A 167 11.99 24.94 23.04
C GLY A 167 11.25 24.23 24.18
N ASP A 168 10.14 23.58 23.89
CA ASP A 168 9.35 22.82 24.83
C ASP A 168 9.90 21.40 25.02
N GLN A 169 9.97 21.00 26.29
CA GLN A 169 10.50 19.71 26.69
C GLN A 169 9.39 18.66 26.63
N LEU A 170 9.41 17.82 25.60
CA LEU A 170 8.42 16.75 25.40
C LEU A 170 8.53 15.67 26.49
N GLY A 171 9.75 15.41 26.98
CA GLY A 171 9.98 14.47 28.07
C GLY A 171 11.33 13.75 28.01
N GLN A 172 11.66 13.05 29.11
CA GLN A 172 12.83 12.19 29.20
C GLN A 172 12.48 10.77 28.76
N GLY A 173 13.11 10.30 27.69
CA GLY A 173 12.83 9.00 27.10
C GLY A 173 11.61 9.02 26.18
N LYS A 174 11.54 8.01 25.31
CA LYS A 174 10.50 7.93 24.27
C LYS A 174 9.10 7.74 24.86
N GLU A 175 8.97 7.01 25.96
CA GLU A 175 7.66 6.74 26.57
C GLU A 175 7.02 8.00 27.17
N ASN A 176 7.80 8.79 27.90
CA ASN A 176 7.30 10.06 28.46
C ASN A 176 6.96 11.06 27.36
N ALA A 177 7.79 11.16 26.31
CA ALA A 177 7.49 12.00 25.16
C ALA A 177 6.20 11.54 24.42
N ARG A 178 5.96 10.22 24.36
CA ARG A 178 4.73 9.65 23.78
C ARG A 178 3.50 10.04 24.61
N ASN A 179 3.56 9.90 25.93
CA ASN A 179 2.47 10.28 26.82
C ASN A 179 2.18 11.78 26.75
N PHE A 180 3.22 12.61 26.71
CA PHE A 180 3.07 14.06 26.54
C PHE A 180 2.34 14.42 25.24
N LEU A 181 2.67 13.79 24.11
CA LEU A 181 1.97 14.02 22.84
C LEU A 181 0.54 13.46 22.82
N LYS A 182 0.25 12.40 23.60
CA LYS A 182 -1.12 11.91 23.78
C LYS A 182 -1.99 12.89 24.56
N ASP A 183 -1.41 13.52 25.59
CA ASP A 183 -2.10 14.50 26.42
C ASP A 183 -2.25 15.86 25.72
N ASN A 184 -1.42 16.13 24.69
CA ASN A 184 -1.40 17.37 23.91
C ASN A 184 -1.62 17.09 22.40
N PRO A 185 -2.86 16.75 21.98
CA PRO A 185 -3.14 16.38 20.60
C PRO A 185 -2.90 17.53 19.59
N ASP A 186 -3.12 18.78 20.00
CA ASP A 186 -2.89 19.96 19.13
C ASP A 186 -1.41 20.05 18.68
N LEU A 187 -0.49 19.79 19.61
CA LEU A 187 0.94 19.76 19.34
C LEU A 187 1.32 18.57 18.43
N ALA A 188 0.71 17.41 18.66
CA ALA A 188 0.92 16.22 17.83
C ALA A 188 0.47 16.46 16.38
N ASP A 189 -0.67 17.12 16.17
CA ASP A 189 -1.19 17.46 14.86
C ASP A 189 -0.34 18.52 14.15
N GLU A 190 0.18 19.51 14.88
CA GLU A 190 1.13 20.49 14.35
C GLU A 190 2.42 19.83 13.86
N ILE A 191 3.02 18.96 14.69
CA ILE A 191 4.22 18.19 14.33
C ILE A 191 3.93 17.32 13.10
N GLU A 192 2.79 16.64 13.07
CA GLU A 192 2.40 15.81 11.93
C GLU A 192 2.28 16.63 10.64
N LYS A 193 1.66 17.81 10.70
CA LYS A 193 1.51 18.70 9.55
C LYS A 193 2.87 19.15 9.01
N LYS A 194 3.77 19.62 9.88
CA LYS A 194 5.13 20.03 9.47
C LYS A 194 5.92 18.88 8.84
N ILE A 195 5.80 17.66 9.39
CA ILE A 195 6.43 16.45 8.83
C ILE A 195 5.85 16.12 7.45
N LYS A 196 4.51 16.11 7.32
CA LYS A 196 3.82 15.81 6.06
C LYS A 196 4.16 16.82 4.96
N GLU A 197 4.20 18.11 5.29
CA GLU A 197 4.57 19.18 4.36
C GLU A 197 6.00 19.01 3.84
N LYS A 198 6.96 18.74 4.74
CA LYS A 198 8.37 18.47 4.34
C LYS A 198 8.52 17.23 3.47
N LEU A 199 7.69 16.22 3.71
CA LEU A 199 7.67 14.97 2.94
C LEU A 199 6.84 15.08 1.65
N GLY A 200 6.18 16.22 1.38
CA GLY A 200 5.31 16.42 0.22
C GLY A 200 4.04 15.57 0.25
N VAL A 201 3.64 15.06 1.42
CA VAL A 201 2.44 14.21 1.59
C VAL A 201 1.26 15.10 1.94
N GLY A 202 0.27 15.21 1.05
CA GLY A 202 -0.93 16.01 1.29
C GLY A 202 -0.80 17.50 0.95
N VAL A 203 0.35 17.94 0.44
CA VAL A 203 0.48 19.26 -0.19
C VAL A 203 -0.22 19.21 -1.53
N LYS A 204 -1.45 19.74 -1.61
CA LYS A 204 -1.99 20.16 -2.91
C LYS A 204 -0.98 21.16 -3.47
N PRO A 205 -0.47 20.99 -4.70
CA PRO A 205 0.37 22.01 -5.30
C PRO A 205 -0.42 23.30 -5.26
N LYS A 206 0.13 24.34 -4.61
CA LYS A 206 -0.37 25.70 -4.83
C LYS A 206 -0.20 25.94 -6.32
N THR A 207 -1.31 25.94 -7.05
CA THR A 207 -1.37 26.50 -8.39
C THR A 207 -1.17 27.99 -8.18
N ASP A 208 0.08 28.44 -8.22
CA ASP A 208 0.40 29.85 -8.49
C ASP A 208 0.00 30.11 -9.94
N ALA A 209 -1.30 30.30 -10.17
CA ALA A 209 -1.79 31.00 -11.34
C ALA A 209 -1.71 32.50 -10.99
N PRO A 210 -0.89 33.30 -11.70
CA PRO A 210 -1.02 34.74 -11.57
C PRO A 210 -2.39 35.14 -12.11
N GLU A 211 -3.15 35.83 -11.26
CA GLU A 211 -4.37 36.55 -11.61
C GLU A 211 -4.05 37.53 -12.75
N GLY A 212 -4.73 37.35 -13.88
CA GLY A 212 -4.87 38.35 -14.94
C GLY A 212 -6.34 38.74 -15.04
N GLU A 213 -6.64 39.99 -14.70
CA GLU A 213 -7.97 40.59 -14.65
C GLU A 213 -8.76 40.50 -15.96
N PRO A 214 -10.11 40.55 -15.91
CA PRO A 214 -10.98 40.48 -17.07
C PRO A 214 -11.19 41.88 -17.70
N GLY A 215 -10.85 42.02 -18.98
CA GLY A 215 -11.19 43.19 -19.80
C GLY A 215 -11.95 42.76 -21.05
N ALA A 216 -13.22 43.15 -21.12
CA ALA A 216 -14.07 43.08 -22.30
C ALA A 216 -13.55 44.02 -23.39
N ASP A 217 -13.57 43.63 -24.67
CA ASP A 217 -14.57 44.15 -25.63
C ASP A 217 -14.42 43.52 -27.04
N ALA A 218 -15.51 43.65 -27.79
CA ALA A 218 -15.63 43.68 -29.25
C ALA A 218 -15.75 42.37 -30.08
N ALA A 219 -16.96 42.28 -30.64
CA ALA A 219 -17.51 41.33 -31.59
C ALA A 219 -17.02 41.47 -33.05
N ALA A 220 -17.54 40.55 -33.88
CA ALA A 220 -17.55 40.48 -35.36
C ALA A 220 -16.28 39.86 -36.00
N ALA A 221 -16.34 38.97 -36.98
CA ALA A 221 -17.35 38.75 -38.02
C ALA A 221 -17.36 37.28 -38.51
N ALA A 222 -18.48 36.93 -39.15
CA ALA A 222 -18.77 35.63 -39.75
C ALA A 222 -18.24 35.45 -41.20
N THR A 223 -18.45 34.22 -41.70
CA THR A 223 -18.47 33.72 -43.11
C THR A 223 -17.09 33.29 -43.68
N ASP A 224 -16.87 32.23 -44.47
CA ASP A 224 -17.64 31.35 -45.37
C ASP A 224 -16.90 29.98 -45.50
N ALA A 225 -17.55 28.81 -45.40
CA ALA A 225 -18.08 27.92 -46.46
C ALA A 225 -17.08 27.07 -47.31
N LYS A 226 -17.29 25.72 -47.24
CA LYS A 226 -16.96 24.62 -48.20
C LYS A 226 -15.46 24.23 -48.33
N SER A 227 -15.01 22.96 -48.45
CA SER A 227 -15.58 21.72 -49.02
C SER A 227 -14.77 20.47 -48.58
N VAL A 228 -15.45 19.35 -48.34
CA VAL A 228 -14.94 17.93 -48.36
C VAL A 228 -15.08 17.44 -49.83
N PRO A 229 -14.40 16.39 -50.39
CA PRO A 229 -13.97 15.15 -49.72
C PRO A 229 -12.68 14.45 -50.21
N ALA A 230 -12.41 13.31 -49.55
CA ALA A 230 -11.33 12.34 -49.74
C ALA A 230 -11.22 11.71 -51.14
N PRO A 231 -10.14 10.93 -51.38
CA PRO A 231 -10.35 9.64 -52.03
C PRO A 231 -9.64 8.45 -51.35
N ALA A 232 -10.15 7.28 -51.72
CA ALA A 232 -9.87 5.95 -51.21
C ALA A 232 -8.82 5.17 -52.03
N THR A 233 -8.36 4.08 -51.41
CA THR A 233 -8.01 2.75 -51.97
C THR A 233 -6.96 2.60 -53.08
N LYS A 234 -5.96 1.74 -52.82
CA LYS A 234 -5.92 0.37 -53.40
C LYS A 234 -4.76 -0.47 -52.86
N ALA A 235 -5.09 -1.68 -52.42
CA ALA A 235 -4.19 -2.80 -52.28
C ALA A 235 -3.87 -3.43 -53.65
N LYS A 236 -2.67 -4.03 -53.82
CA LYS A 236 -2.48 -5.26 -54.60
C LYS A 236 -1.09 -5.92 -54.46
N THR A 237 -1.14 -7.20 -54.08
CA THR A 237 -0.39 -8.39 -54.59
C THR A 237 1.12 -8.57 -54.39
N ALA A 238 1.43 -9.57 -53.55
CA ALA A 238 2.19 -10.82 -53.80
C ALA A 238 3.30 -10.87 -54.88
N LYS A 239 4.50 -11.40 -54.52
CA LYS A 239 5.04 -12.71 -54.98
C LYS A 239 6.47 -12.98 -54.42
N ALA A 240 6.77 -14.27 -54.32
CA ALA A 240 7.91 -15.01 -53.78
C ALA A 240 9.34 -14.72 -54.29
N ALA A 241 10.35 -15.05 -53.46
CA ALA A 241 11.60 -15.80 -53.74
C ALA A 241 12.46 -15.76 -52.45
N ALA A 242 12.82 -16.85 -51.75
CA ALA A 242 13.71 -17.95 -52.10
C ALA A 242 15.18 -17.53 -52.41
N ALA A 243 16.08 -17.98 -51.53
CA ALA A 243 17.48 -18.40 -51.76
C ALA A 243 18.66 -17.45 -51.43
N LYS A 244 19.59 -18.04 -50.67
CA LYS A 244 21.05 -17.80 -50.52
C LYS A 244 21.44 -16.57 -49.66
N SER A 245 22.39 -16.65 -48.74
CA SER A 245 23.53 -17.57 -48.53
C SER A 245 24.02 -17.44 -47.10
#